data_AF-A0A9Q3FSS7-F1
#
_entry.id   AF-A0A9Q3FSS7-F1
#
_cell.length_a   1.000
_cell.length_b   1.000
_cell.length_c   1.000
_cell.angle_alpha   90.00
_cell.angle_beta   90.00
_cell.angle_gamma   90.00
#
_symmetry.space_group_name_H-M   'P 1'
#
loop_
_entity.id
_entity.type
_entity.pdbx_description
1 polymer ?
#
loop_
_entity_poly.entity_id
_entity_poly.type
_entity_poly.pdbx_seq_one_letter_code
_entity_poly.pdbx_strand_id
1 'polypeptide(L)'
;MYGIDLHNNIDRYFTIGDNKSQKFAFLPFKRQITVIKVAAVKLELKRFKCEQLNAAEISLHLTDNQENELSALLYYHRGPFASDKEPLGVIIGHEADIIFNIERPYPPLLKIPAYPESPKLREALKFHINKLLDHGVIRKIGHNEEVEITTPVIVAWNNGKSRMVGYFRALKTYTLPDRYPIPKIQISLTQISQAVYISTMDALKGFHQNVVTQEPGNT
;
A
#
# COMPACT_ATOMS: atom_id res chain seq x y z
N MET A 1 -33.60 26.62 -3.23
CA MET A 1 -34.25 25.35 -3.64
C MET A 1 -33.31 24.68 -4.65
N TYR A 2 -32.83 23.45 -4.41
CA TYR A 2 -31.85 22.80 -5.31
C TYR A 2 -32.57 22.00 -6.39
N GLY A 3 -32.28 22.26 -7.67
CA GLY A 3 -32.82 21.51 -8.80
C GLY A 3 -31.69 21.03 -9.70
N ILE A 4 -31.65 19.73 -9.99
CA ILE A 4 -30.73 19.12 -10.95
C ILE A 4 -31.54 18.84 -12.21
N ASP A 5 -31.14 19.44 -13.33
CA ASP A 5 -31.73 19.18 -14.64
C ASP A 5 -31.11 17.88 -15.21
N LEU A 6 -31.96 16.91 -15.54
CA LEU A 6 -31.58 15.56 -15.98
C LEU A 6 -31.73 15.37 -17.49
N HIS A 7 -31.87 16.44 -18.27
CA HIS A 7 -31.90 16.30 -19.73
C HIS A 7 -30.52 16.20 -20.35
N ASN A 8 -30.35 15.11 -21.10
CA ASN A 8 -29.11 14.58 -21.64
C ASN A 8 -28.65 15.38 -22.87
N ASN A 9 -28.29 16.65 -22.65
CA ASN A 9 -27.56 17.44 -23.64
C ASN A 9 -26.08 17.52 -23.23
N ILE A 10 -25.22 17.66 -24.23
CA ILE A 10 -23.80 17.23 -24.27
C ILE A 10 -22.91 17.75 -23.12
N ASP A 11 -23.33 18.76 -22.35
CA ASP A 11 -22.60 19.26 -21.18
C ASP A 11 -23.50 19.41 -19.94
N ARG A 12 -23.13 18.72 -18.84
CA ARG A 12 -23.82 18.81 -17.54
C ARG A 12 -23.42 20.11 -16.82
N TYR A 13 -24.38 20.86 -16.29
CA TYR A 13 -24.16 22.03 -15.44
C TYR A 13 -25.07 22.03 -14.20
N PHE A 14 -24.66 22.75 -13.16
CA PHE A 14 -25.49 22.99 -11.98
C PHE A 14 -25.44 24.46 -11.54
N THR A 15 -26.45 24.88 -10.78
CA THR A 15 -26.61 26.24 -10.27
C THR A 15 -26.71 26.22 -8.74
N ILE A 16 -26.04 27.15 -8.05
CA ILE A 16 -26.09 27.28 -6.59
C ILE A 16 -26.83 28.59 -6.24
N GLY A 17 -27.89 28.49 -5.44
CA GLY A 17 -28.69 29.64 -4.99
C GLY A 17 -29.77 30.09 -5.99
N ASP A 18 -30.46 31.20 -5.69
CA ASP A 18 -31.60 31.69 -6.47
C ASP A 18 -31.21 32.47 -7.74
N ASN A 19 -29.91 32.68 -7.97
CA ASN A 19 -29.40 33.45 -9.10
C ASN A 19 -29.18 32.56 -10.34
N LYS A 20 -30.22 32.41 -11.16
CA LYS A 20 -30.23 31.58 -12.40
C LYS A 20 -29.20 31.98 -13.48
N SER A 21 -28.48 33.08 -13.29
CA SER A 21 -27.47 33.59 -14.23
C SER A 21 -26.08 32.96 -14.06
N GLN A 22 -25.75 32.42 -12.88
CA GLN A 22 -24.46 31.76 -12.62
C GLN A 22 -24.57 30.24 -12.81
N LYS A 23 -24.10 29.76 -13.96
CA LYS A 23 -24.05 28.32 -14.29
C LYS A 23 -22.62 27.80 -14.16
N PHE A 24 -22.44 26.68 -13.47
CA PHE A 24 -21.15 26.00 -13.32
C PHE A 24 -21.18 24.68 -14.10
N ALA A 25 -20.26 24.52 -15.06
CA ALA A 25 -20.13 23.31 -15.86
C ALA A 25 -19.12 22.35 -15.23
N PHE A 26 -19.35 21.05 -15.39
CA PHE A 26 -18.32 20.05 -15.09
C PHE A 26 -17.24 20.13 -16.17
N LEU A 27 -16.00 20.44 -15.79
CA LEU A 27 -14.88 20.42 -16.73
C LEU A 27 -14.57 18.97 -17.10
N PRO A 28 -14.51 18.60 -18.39
CA PRO A 28 -13.93 17.31 -18.76
C PRO A 28 -12.48 17.29 -18.29
N PHE A 29 -12.04 16.16 -17.73
CA PHE A 29 -10.65 15.93 -17.36
C PHE A 29 -9.76 16.08 -18.60
N LYS A 30 -9.27 17.30 -18.84
CA LYS A 30 -8.21 17.55 -19.81
C LYS A 30 -6.92 17.15 -19.13
N ARG A 31 -6.44 15.94 -19.46
CA ARG A 31 -5.06 15.52 -19.20
C ARG A 31 -4.17 16.58 -19.85
N GLN A 32 -3.65 17.52 -19.07
CA GLN A 32 -2.64 18.45 -19.55
C GLN A 32 -1.42 17.62 -19.91
N ILE A 33 -1.15 17.49 -21.22
CA ILE A 33 0.18 17.15 -21.68
C ILE A 33 1.01 18.40 -21.41
N THR A 34 1.65 18.44 -20.25
CA THR A 34 2.65 19.47 -19.95
C THR A 34 3.80 19.24 -20.92
N VAL A 35 4.02 20.17 -21.85
CA VAL A 35 5.23 20.18 -22.68
C VAL A 35 6.39 20.57 -21.76
N ILE A 36 6.95 19.59 -21.08
CA ILE A 36 8.15 19.74 -20.27
C ILE A 36 9.31 19.88 -21.27
N LYS A 37 10.10 20.96 -21.18
CA LYS A 37 11.32 21.14 -21.98
C LYS A 37 12.14 19.83 -21.94
N VAL A 38 12.58 19.31 -23.10
CA VAL A 38 13.33 18.04 -23.22
C VAL A 38 14.49 17.93 -22.23
N ALA A 39 15.14 19.04 -21.89
CA ALA A 39 16.20 19.09 -20.89
C ALA A 39 15.73 18.79 -19.46
N ALA A 40 14.55 19.29 -19.07
CA ALA A 40 13.95 19.01 -17.76
C ALA A 40 13.48 17.54 -17.65
N VAL A 41 12.93 16.97 -18.73
CA VAL A 41 12.62 15.52 -18.78
C VAL A 41 13.87 14.67 -18.64
N LYS A 42 14.98 15.03 -19.31
CA LYS A 42 16.25 14.32 -19.17
C LYS A 42 16.83 14.40 -17.76
N LEU A 43 16.67 15.54 -17.07
CA LEU A 43 17.14 15.71 -15.70
C LEU A 43 16.31 14.87 -14.72
N GLU A 44 14.99 14.87 -14.85
CA GLU A 44 14.10 14.05 -14.03
C GLU A 44 14.29 12.56 -14.25
N LEU A 45 14.51 12.14 -15.51
CA LEU A 45 14.82 10.75 -15.83
C LEU A 45 16.14 10.31 -15.19
N LYS A 46 17.18 11.16 -15.21
CA LYS A 46 18.44 10.88 -14.51
C LYS A 46 18.24 10.75 -13.01
N ARG A 47 17.45 11.64 -12.41
CA ARG A 47 17.11 11.59 -10.99
C ARG A 47 16.38 10.30 -10.63
N PHE A 48 15.37 9.92 -11.42
CA PHE A 48 14.64 8.66 -11.27
C PHE A 48 15.56 7.44 -11.33
N LYS A 49 16.50 7.40 -12.28
CA LYS A 49 17.51 6.34 -12.37
C LYS A 49 18.33 6.25 -11.07
N CYS A 50 18.83 7.37 -10.55
CA CYS A 50 19.69 7.39 -9.37
C CYS A 50 18.95 7.15 -8.05
N GLU A 51 17.70 7.57 -7.93
CA GLU A 51 16.95 7.46 -6.67
C GLU A 51 16.13 6.17 -6.61
N GLN A 52 15.38 5.83 -7.67
CA GLN A 52 14.40 4.74 -7.64
C GLN A 52 14.86 3.46 -8.36
N LEU A 53 15.75 3.55 -9.35
CA LEU A 53 16.29 2.39 -10.08
C LEU A 53 17.72 2.00 -9.68
N ASN A 54 18.31 2.61 -8.66
CA ASN A 54 19.68 2.32 -8.26
C ASN A 54 19.89 0.86 -7.83
N ALA A 55 18.85 0.25 -7.25
CA ALA A 55 18.86 -1.16 -6.87
C ALA A 55 18.36 -2.09 -7.99
N ALA A 56 17.96 -1.56 -9.15
CA ALA A 56 17.44 -2.36 -10.25
C ALA A 56 18.58 -3.05 -11.00
N GLU A 57 18.48 -4.37 -11.16
CA GLU A 57 19.42 -5.16 -11.95
C GLU A 57 18.94 -5.19 -13.41
N ILE A 58 19.47 -4.28 -14.23
CA ILE A 58 19.19 -4.23 -15.66
C ILE A 58 20.21 -5.10 -16.41
N SER A 59 19.74 -5.91 -17.36
CA SER A 59 20.60 -6.81 -18.13
C SER A 59 21.64 -6.06 -18.96
N LEU A 60 22.90 -6.51 -18.88
CA LEU A 60 24.00 -6.00 -19.70
C LEU A 60 23.88 -6.35 -21.20
N HIS A 61 22.93 -7.20 -21.57
CA HIS A 61 22.68 -7.57 -22.97
C HIS A 61 21.80 -6.55 -23.72
N LEU A 62 21.25 -5.57 -23.01
CA LEU A 62 20.51 -4.48 -23.64
C LEU A 62 21.48 -3.51 -24.32
N THR A 63 21.12 -3.08 -25.51
CA THR A 63 21.82 -1.95 -26.16
C THR A 63 21.49 -0.64 -25.45
N ASP A 64 22.34 0.38 -25.60
CA ASP A 64 22.12 1.71 -25.02
C ASP A 64 20.73 2.28 -25.38
N ASN A 65 20.26 2.05 -26.60
CA ASN A 65 18.94 2.50 -27.04
C ASN A 65 17.82 1.77 -26.28
N GLN A 66 17.91 0.45 -26.13
CA GLN A 66 16.93 -0.35 -25.39
C GLN A 66 16.90 0.00 -23.91
N GLU A 67 18.06 0.25 -23.29
CA GLU A 67 18.13 0.69 -21.90
C GLU A 67 17.45 2.06 -21.74
N ASN A 68 17.69 2.99 -22.66
CA ASN A 68 17.06 4.31 -22.64
C ASN A 68 15.53 4.23 -22.82
N GLU A 69 15.05 3.38 -23.72
CA GLU A 69 13.62 3.12 -23.91
C GLU A 69 12.98 2.50 -22.67
N LEU A 70 13.62 1.48 -22.09
CA LEU A 70 13.18 0.85 -20.84
C LEU A 70 13.11 1.88 -19.71
N SER A 71 14.13 2.71 -19.58
CA SER A 71 14.18 3.75 -18.55
C SER A 71 13.06 4.78 -18.72
N ALA A 72 12.78 5.19 -19.97
CA ALA A 72 11.68 6.08 -20.27
C ALA A 72 10.32 5.44 -19.94
N LEU A 73 10.15 4.14 -20.22
CA LEU A 73 8.96 3.38 -19.87
C LEU A 73 8.76 3.30 -18.35
N LEU A 74 9.81 2.95 -17.61
CA LEU A 74 9.78 2.87 -16.15
C LEU A 74 9.49 4.24 -15.53
N TYR A 75 10.05 5.31 -16.08
CA TYR A 75 9.75 6.67 -15.64
C TYR A 75 8.30 7.08 -15.96
N TYR A 76 7.78 6.69 -17.12
CA TYR A 76 6.37 6.90 -17.46
C TYR A 76 5.45 6.22 -16.44
N HIS A 77 5.82 4.99 -16.02
CA HIS A 77 5.13 4.22 -15.00
C HIS A 77 5.74 4.36 -13.59
N ARG A 78 6.37 5.50 -13.25
CA ARG A 78 7.09 5.65 -11.97
C ARG A 78 6.21 5.61 -10.70
N GLY A 79 4.90 5.79 -10.85
CA GLY A 79 3.96 5.92 -9.71
C GLY A 79 4.00 4.78 -8.69
N PRO A 80 4.04 3.49 -9.10
CA PRO A 80 4.12 2.36 -8.16
C PRO A 80 5.49 2.14 -7.52
N PHE A 81 6.55 2.80 -8.01
CA PHE A 81 7.89 2.63 -7.44
C PHE A 81 8.01 3.40 -6.13
N ALA A 82 8.47 2.72 -5.08
CA ALA A 82 8.69 3.33 -3.79
C ALA A 82 9.67 4.50 -3.87
N SER A 83 9.41 5.55 -3.12
CA SER A 83 10.30 6.69 -2.94
C SER A 83 10.59 6.92 -1.46
N ASP A 84 11.60 7.74 -1.15
CA ASP A 84 11.90 8.09 0.25
C ASP A 84 10.73 8.79 0.97
N LYS A 85 9.89 9.51 0.20
CA LYS A 85 8.72 10.23 0.73
C LYS A 85 7.48 9.35 0.84
N GLU A 86 7.30 8.45 -0.13
CA GLU A 86 6.16 7.53 -0.22
C GLU A 86 6.70 6.11 -0.35
N PRO A 87 7.14 5.51 0.77
CA PRO A 87 7.79 4.20 0.73
C PRO A 87 6.78 3.05 0.61
N LEU A 88 5.48 3.30 0.81
CA LEU A 88 4.43 2.29 0.78
C LEU A 88 3.22 2.79 0.02
N GLY A 89 2.73 1.96 -0.90
CA GLY A 89 1.42 2.14 -1.53
C GLY A 89 0.31 1.50 -0.72
N VAL A 90 -0.92 1.68 -1.20
CA VAL A 90 -2.13 1.03 -0.68
C VAL A 90 -2.83 0.35 -1.86
N ILE A 91 -3.27 -0.89 -1.66
CA ILE A 91 -4.05 -1.62 -2.65
C ILE A 91 -5.46 -1.01 -2.72
N ILE A 92 -5.85 -0.58 -3.92
CA ILE A 92 -7.16 0.06 -4.15
C ILE A 92 -8.14 -1.00 -4.66
N GLY A 93 -9.34 -1.04 -4.07
CA GLY A 93 -10.43 -1.92 -4.52
C GLY A 93 -10.38 -3.35 -3.98
N HIS A 94 -9.50 -3.62 -3.00
CA HIS A 94 -9.45 -4.90 -2.30
C HIS A 94 -9.17 -4.66 -0.82
N GLU A 95 -10.01 -5.24 0.04
CA GLU A 95 -9.86 -5.26 1.49
C GLU A 95 -9.74 -6.71 1.97
N ALA A 96 -8.91 -6.92 2.99
CA ALA A 96 -8.67 -8.22 3.58
C ALA A 96 -9.64 -8.45 4.75
N ASP A 97 -10.52 -9.43 4.59
CA ASP A 97 -11.43 -9.88 5.64
C ASP A 97 -10.70 -10.80 6.62
N ILE A 98 -10.78 -10.48 7.91
CA ILE A 98 -10.34 -11.38 8.99
C ILE A 98 -11.58 -12.04 9.56
N ILE A 99 -11.81 -13.30 9.17
CA ILE A 99 -13.00 -14.05 9.60
C ILE A 99 -12.64 -14.95 10.78
N PHE A 100 -13.37 -14.81 11.88
CA PHE A 100 -13.23 -15.67 13.06
C PHE A 100 -14.14 -16.90 12.96
N ASN A 101 -13.71 -18.00 13.58
CA ASN A 101 -14.51 -19.23 13.75
C ASN A 101 -15.24 -19.28 15.11
N ILE A 102 -15.31 -18.15 15.79
CA ILE A 102 -15.93 -17.94 17.11
C ILE A 102 -16.73 -16.64 17.07
N GLU A 103 -17.70 -16.53 17.99
CA GLU A 103 -18.53 -15.34 18.16
C GLU A 103 -18.20 -14.63 19.48
N ARG A 104 -18.69 -13.39 19.64
CA ARG A 104 -18.56 -12.63 20.89
C ARG A 104 -19.43 -13.26 21.99
N PRO A 105 -19.00 -13.21 23.27
CA PRO A 105 -17.76 -12.63 23.76
C PRO A 105 -16.54 -13.51 23.44
N TYR A 106 -15.42 -12.86 23.07
CA TYR A 106 -14.19 -13.58 22.75
C TYR A 106 -13.52 -14.20 23.99
N PRO A 107 -12.85 -15.36 23.85
CA PRO A 107 -12.20 -16.04 24.96
C PRO A 107 -11.06 -15.20 25.57
N PRO A 108 -10.79 -15.33 26.89
CA PRO A 108 -9.70 -14.60 27.55
C PRO A 108 -8.32 -14.81 26.90
N LEU A 109 -8.13 -15.93 26.20
CA LEU A 109 -6.90 -16.24 25.47
C LEU A 109 -6.61 -15.26 24.31
N LEU A 110 -7.61 -14.50 23.86
CA LEU A 110 -7.45 -13.41 22.88
C LEU A 110 -7.16 -12.05 23.53
N LYS A 111 -7.15 -11.94 24.87
CA LYS A 111 -6.84 -10.71 25.60
C LYS A 111 -5.52 -10.85 26.36
N ILE A 112 -4.43 -11.04 25.61
CA ILE A 112 -3.11 -11.31 26.17
C ILE A 112 -2.42 -9.98 26.52
N PRO A 113 -1.89 -9.81 27.76
CA PRO A 113 -1.15 -8.62 28.15
C PRO A 113 0.22 -8.53 27.47
N ALA A 114 0.78 -7.32 27.43
CA ALA A 114 2.16 -7.12 26.99
C ALA A 114 3.15 -7.85 27.92
N TYR A 115 4.24 -8.36 27.34
CA TYR A 115 5.31 -8.96 28.14
C TYR A 115 6.17 -7.88 28.80
N PRO A 116 6.80 -8.15 29.96
CA PRO A 116 7.75 -7.23 30.56
C PRO A 116 8.97 -6.99 29.64
N GLU A 117 9.43 -5.74 29.57
CA GLU A 117 10.46 -5.33 28.61
C GLU A 117 11.68 -4.67 29.27
N SER A 118 12.87 -5.04 28.80
CA SER A 118 14.11 -4.35 29.15
C SER A 118 14.17 -2.96 28.48
N PRO A 119 14.98 -2.01 28.99
CA PRO A 119 15.11 -0.68 28.39
C PRO A 119 15.50 -0.71 26.90
N LYS A 120 16.43 -1.60 26.53
CA LYS A 120 16.86 -1.80 25.13
C LYS A 120 15.72 -2.29 24.24
N LEU A 121 14.88 -3.17 24.76
CA LEU A 121 13.72 -3.70 24.04
C LEU A 121 12.68 -2.59 23.77
N ARG A 122 12.39 -1.79 24.80
CA ARG A 122 11.45 -0.67 24.74
C ARG A 122 11.87 0.39 23.72
N GLU A 123 13.15 0.72 23.66
CA GLU A 123 13.68 1.66 22.68
C GLU A 123 13.52 1.14 21.24
N ALA A 124 13.85 -0.14 21.01
CA ALA A 124 13.67 -0.76 19.71
C ALA A 124 12.19 -0.80 19.28
N LEU A 125 11.27 -1.13 20.19
CA LEU A 125 9.84 -1.13 19.91
C LEU A 125 9.33 0.27 19.59
N LYS A 126 9.71 1.28 20.38
CA LYS A 126 9.33 2.68 20.13
C LYS A 126 9.77 3.13 18.74
N PHE A 127 10.99 2.77 18.32
CA PHE A 127 11.47 3.06 16.97
C PHE A 127 10.58 2.43 15.88
N HIS A 128 10.27 1.13 15.99
CA HIS A 128 9.43 0.45 14.99
C HIS A 128 7.99 0.96 14.97
N ILE A 129 7.39 1.21 16.15
CA ILE A 129 6.03 1.75 16.28
C ILE A 129 5.92 3.12 15.62
N ASN A 130 6.86 4.03 15.92
CA ASN A 130 6.86 5.36 15.30
C ASN A 130 6.98 5.27 13.78
N LYS A 131 7.85 4.40 13.26
CA LYS A 131 8.00 4.20 11.82
C LYS A 131 6.71 3.68 11.16
N LEU A 132 5.95 2.83 11.84
CA LEU A 132 4.67 2.34 11.33
C LEU A 132 3.57 3.40 11.40
N LEU A 133 3.58 4.26 12.44
CA LEU A 133 2.70 5.42 12.55
C LEU A 133 2.99 6.43 11.43
N ASP A 134 4.26 6.76 11.19
CA ASP A 134 4.70 7.71 10.17
C ASP A 134 4.30 7.25 8.76
N HIS A 135 4.32 5.94 8.52
CA HIS A 135 3.86 5.35 7.25
C HIS A 135 2.35 5.11 7.19
N GLY A 136 1.58 5.46 8.22
CA GLY A 136 0.13 5.25 8.25
C GLY A 136 -0.32 3.78 8.29
N VAL A 137 0.58 2.84 8.64
CA VAL A 137 0.27 1.40 8.70
C VAL A 137 -0.50 1.05 9.96
N ILE A 138 -0.23 1.76 11.06
CA ILE A 138 -0.96 1.60 12.33
C ILE A 138 -1.46 2.97 12.80
N ARG A 139 -2.44 2.95 13.70
CA ARG A 139 -2.95 4.16 14.38
C ARG A 139 -2.98 3.95 15.89
N LYS A 140 -3.07 5.06 16.62
CA LYS A 140 -3.42 5.02 18.03
C LYS A 140 -4.91 4.72 18.16
N ILE A 141 -5.25 3.90 19.16
CA ILE A 141 -6.63 3.64 19.57
C ILE A 141 -7.05 4.77 20.51
N GLY A 142 -8.23 5.35 20.28
CA GLY A 142 -8.81 6.40 21.11
C GLY A 142 -9.19 5.90 22.50
N HIS A 143 -9.27 6.81 23.47
CA HIS A 143 -9.62 6.46 24.86
C HIS A 143 -11.00 5.83 25.02
N ASN A 144 -11.91 6.07 24.07
CA ASN A 144 -13.28 5.57 24.09
C ASN A 144 -13.49 4.34 23.20
N GLU A 145 -12.46 3.87 22.51
CA GLU A 145 -12.55 2.67 21.67
C GLU A 145 -12.29 1.42 22.51
N GLU A 146 -13.24 0.49 22.52
CA GLU A 146 -13.09 -0.78 23.22
C GLU A 146 -12.19 -1.73 22.43
N VAL A 147 -11.26 -2.39 23.14
CA VAL A 147 -10.35 -3.38 22.56
C VAL A 147 -10.63 -4.74 23.19
N GLU A 148 -11.27 -5.62 22.43
CA GLU A 148 -11.63 -6.96 22.86
C GLU A 148 -10.50 -7.97 22.63
N ILE A 149 -9.66 -7.74 21.62
CA ILE A 149 -8.56 -8.63 21.22
C ILE A 149 -7.22 -7.90 21.37
N THR A 150 -6.29 -8.50 22.12
CA THR A 150 -4.91 -8.01 22.28
C THR A 150 -3.90 -9.13 22.11
N THR A 151 -2.82 -8.83 21.39
CA THR A 151 -1.66 -9.73 21.25
C THR A 151 -0.38 -9.00 21.67
N PRO A 152 0.55 -9.66 22.36
CA PRO A 152 1.83 -9.05 22.65
C PRO A 152 2.67 -8.97 21.37
N VAL A 153 3.58 -8.01 21.39
CA VAL A 153 4.66 -7.87 20.42
C VAL A 153 5.98 -8.18 21.10
N ILE A 154 6.90 -8.77 20.35
CA ILE A 154 8.27 -9.05 20.78
C ILE A 154 9.25 -8.46 19.77
N VAL A 155 10.52 -8.30 20.16
CA VAL A 155 11.58 -7.92 19.22
C VAL A 155 12.52 -9.10 19.00
N ALA A 156 12.68 -9.47 17.73
CA ALA A 156 13.70 -10.39 17.29
C ALA A 156 14.93 -9.61 16.80
N TRP A 157 16.12 -10.06 17.18
CA TRP A 157 17.39 -9.49 16.73
C TRP A 157 18.06 -10.43 15.74
N ASN A 158 18.60 -9.89 14.65
CA ASN A 158 19.41 -10.64 13.71
C ASN A 158 20.45 -9.70 13.09
N ASN A 159 21.73 -10.08 13.16
CA ASN A 159 22.87 -9.30 12.64
C ASN A 159 22.83 -7.83 13.07
N GLY A 160 22.59 -7.59 14.37
CA GLY A 160 22.49 -6.24 14.95
C GLY A 160 21.22 -5.45 14.62
N LYS A 161 20.36 -5.95 13.72
CA LYS A 161 19.09 -5.32 13.35
C LYS A 161 17.94 -5.89 14.16
N SER A 162 17.09 -5.02 14.70
CA SER A 162 15.86 -5.40 15.41
C SER A 162 14.67 -5.48 14.46
N ARG A 163 13.71 -6.36 14.76
CA ARG A 163 12.40 -6.45 14.10
C ARG A 163 11.30 -6.62 15.13
N MET A 164 10.23 -5.84 15.02
CA MET A 164 9.01 -6.06 15.78
C MET A 164 8.23 -7.26 15.21
N VAL A 165 7.75 -8.16 16.07
CA VAL A 165 7.04 -9.39 15.71
C VAL A 165 5.79 -9.53 16.57
N GLY A 166 4.63 -9.62 15.94
CA GLY A 166 3.37 -9.89 16.65
C GLY A 166 3.20 -11.38 17.00
N TYR A 167 2.77 -11.67 18.21
CA TYR A 167 2.60 -13.04 18.70
C TYR A 167 1.19 -13.61 18.43
N PHE A 168 0.85 -13.77 17.15
CA PHE A 168 -0.51 -14.14 16.73
C PHE A 168 -0.88 -15.62 16.91
N ARG A 169 -0.24 -16.37 17.81
CA ARG A 169 -0.49 -17.83 17.93
C ARG A 169 -1.92 -18.13 18.38
N ALA A 170 -2.41 -17.44 19.41
CA ALA A 170 -3.79 -17.58 19.87
C ALA A 170 -4.78 -17.06 18.81
N LEU A 171 -4.48 -15.91 18.19
CA LEU A 171 -5.34 -15.37 17.13
C LEU A 171 -5.54 -16.38 15.98
N LYS A 172 -4.44 -17.02 15.53
CA LYS A 172 -4.47 -17.99 14.43
C LYS A 172 -5.34 -19.22 14.68
N THR A 173 -5.54 -19.64 15.94
CA THR A 173 -6.42 -20.79 16.24
C THR A 173 -7.90 -20.43 16.07
N TYR A 174 -8.23 -19.14 16.11
CA TYR A 174 -9.58 -18.63 16.01
C TYR A 174 -9.90 -17.97 14.67
N THR A 175 -8.94 -17.85 13.76
CA THR A 175 -9.16 -17.33 12.40
C THR A 175 -9.42 -18.47 11.42
N LEU A 176 -10.39 -18.30 10.52
CA LEU A 176 -10.57 -19.21 9.40
C LEU A 176 -9.40 -19.06 8.41
N PRO A 177 -8.71 -20.16 8.04
CA PRO A 177 -7.63 -20.09 7.08
C PRO A 177 -8.19 -19.85 5.68
N ASP A 178 -7.55 -18.95 4.94
CA ASP A 178 -7.81 -18.78 3.53
C ASP A 178 -7.43 -20.07 2.76
N ARG A 179 -8.31 -20.49 1.85
CA ARG A 179 -8.20 -21.75 1.10
C ARG A 179 -7.77 -21.55 -0.36
N TYR A 180 -7.11 -20.43 -0.68
CA TYR A 180 -6.47 -20.27 -1.99
C TYR A 180 -5.04 -20.83 -1.97
N PRO A 181 -4.76 -21.92 -2.70
CA PRO A 181 -3.41 -22.45 -2.75
C PRO A 181 -2.51 -21.49 -3.52
N ILE A 182 -1.38 -21.13 -2.91
CA ILE A 182 -0.28 -20.48 -3.63
C ILE A 182 0.16 -21.44 -4.75
N PRO A 183 0.23 -21.00 -6.01
CA PRO A 183 0.63 -21.86 -7.11
C PRO A 183 2.01 -22.45 -6.85
N LYS A 184 2.20 -23.72 -7.24
CA LYS A 184 3.50 -24.38 -7.10
C LYS A 184 4.53 -23.65 -7.96
N ILE A 185 5.68 -23.36 -7.38
CA ILE A 185 6.79 -22.66 -8.05
C ILE A 185 7.14 -23.32 -9.40
N GLN A 186 7.10 -24.66 -9.48
CA GLN A 186 7.35 -25.40 -10.71
C GLN A 186 6.43 -24.99 -11.87
N ILE A 187 5.15 -24.74 -11.61
CA ILE A 187 4.19 -24.31 -12.63
C ILE A 187 4.58 -22.94 -13.18
N SER A 188 4.89 -21.99 -12.28
CA SER A 188 5.36 -20.66 -12.66
C SER A 188 6.65 -20.71 -13.47
N LEU A 189 7.61 -21.59 -13.09
CA LEU A 189 8.86 -21.77 -13.84
C LEU A 189 8.64 -22.35 -15.24
N THR A 190 7.72 -23.31 -15.40
CA THR A 190 7.39 -23.84 -16.73
C THR A 190 6.78 -22.77 -17.62
N GLN A 191 5.92 -21.89 -17.08
CA GLN A 191 5.29 -20.81 -17.83
C GLN A 191 6.30 -19.78 -18.37
N ILE A 192 7.36 -19.49 -17.62
CA ILE A 192 8.40 -18.55 -18.05
C ILE A 192 9.53 -19.20 -18.87
N SER A 193 9.54 -20.53 -19.03
CA SER A 193 10.65 -21.25 -19.70
C SER A 193 10.88 -20.85 -21.17
N GLN A 194 9.86 -20.35 -21.86
CA GLN A 194 9.94 -19.90 -23.25
C GLN A 194 10.06 -18.36 -23.37
N ALA A 195 10.15 -17.63 -22.26
CA ALA A 195 10.26 -16.18 -22.28
C ALA A 195 11.66 -15.75 -22.75
N VAL A 196 11.69 -14.85 -23.74
CA VAL A 196 12.94 -14.23 -24.23
C VAL A 196 13.40 -13.11 -23.28
N TYR A 197 12.45 -12.42 -22.67
CA TYR A 197 12.70 -11.38 -21.67
C TYR A 197 11.93 -11.70 -20.40
N ILE A 198 12.63 -11.65 -19.26
CA ILE A 198 12.05 -11.86 -17.94
C ILE A 198 12.24 -10.57 -17.16
N SER A 199 11.15 -10.08 -16.56
CA SER A 199 11.20 -9.01 -15.58
C SER A 199 10.71 -9.55 -14.25
N THR A 200 11.38 -9.18 -13.17
CA THR A 200 11.00 -9.52 -11.81
C THR A 200 10.81 -8.23 -11.02
N MET A 201 9.75 -8.17 -10.23
CA MET A 201 9.42 -7.03 -9.37
C MET A 201 9.00 -7.57 -8.02
N ASP A 202 9.46 -6.92 -6.95
CA ASP A 202 9.07 -7.26 -5.58
C ASP A 202 8.24 -6.14 -4.95
N ALA A 203 7.16 -6.51 -4.27
CA ALA A 203 6.30 -5.56 -3.60
C ALA A 203 6.89 -5.17 -2.24
N LEU A 204 7.37 -3.93 -2.13
CA LEU A 204 7.98 -3.44 -0.90
C LEU A 204 7.00 -3.49 0.28
N LYS A 205 7.26 -4.41 1.22
CA LYS A 205 6.39 -4.69 2.38
C LYS A 205 4.93 -4.91 1.98
N GLY A 206 4.68 -5.72 0.94
CA GLY A 206 3.35 -5.94 0.35
C GLY A 206 2.21 -6.17 1.34
N PHE A 207 2.44 -6.87 2.46
CA PHE A 207 1.39 -7.07 3.48
C PHE A 207 0.85 -5.75 4.07
N HIS A 208 1.70 -4.74 4.29
CA HIS A 208 1.26 -3.45 4.82
C HIS A 208 0.47 -2.60 3.81
N GLN A 209 0.44 -3.00 2.55
CA GLN A 209 -0.33 -2.32 1.51
C GLN A 209 -1.78 -2.81 1.45
N ASN A 210 -2.11 -3.90 2.16
CA ASN A 210 -3.48 -4.41 2.26
C ASN A 210 -4.26 -3.61 3.31
N VAL A 211 -5.44 -3.15 2.92
CA VAL A 211 -6.41 -2.58 3.86
C VAL A 211 -7.17 -3.73 4.51
N VAL A 212 -7.39 -3.66 5.81
CA VAL A 212 -8.23 -4.62 6.54
C VAL A 212 -9.65 -4.06 6.59
N THR A 213 -10.63 -4.89 6.25
CA THR A 213 -12.05 -4.52 6.28
C THR A 213 -12.45 -4.07 7.67
N GLN A 214 -13.19 -2.96 7.77
CA GLN A 214 -13.69 -2.49 9.06
C GLN A 214 -14.93 -3.28 9.49
N GLU A 215 -14.99 -3.68 10.75
CA GLU A 215 -16.22 -4.27 11.29
C GLU A 215 -17.35 -3.23 11.26
N PRO A 216 -18.56 -3.59 10.76
CA PRO A 216 -19.71 -2.69 10.77
C PRO A 216 -20.18 -2.49 12.22
N GLY A 217 -19.88 -1.31 12.79
CA GLY A 217 -20.29 -0.94 14.16
C GLY A 217 -19.37 0.03 14.90
N ASN A 218 -18.21 0.39 14.34
CA ASN A 218 -17.22 1.25 14.99
C ASN A 218 -17.21 2.73 14.51
N THR A 219 -18.32 3.22 13.94
CA THR A 219 -18.52 4.66 13.62
C THR A 219 -19.27 5.39 14.71
#